data_AF-A0A9Q0QB91-F1
#
_entry.id   AF-A0A9Q0QB91-F1
#
_cell.length_a   1.000
_cell.length_b   1.000
_cell.length_c   1.000
_cell.angle_alpha   90.00
_cell.angle_beta   90.00
_cell.angle_gamma   90.00
#
_symmetry.space_group_name_H-M   'P 1'
#
loop_
_entity.id
_entity.type
_entity.pdbx_description
1 polymer ?
#
loop_
_entity_poly.entity_id
_entity_poly.type
_entity_poly.pdbx_seq_one_letter_code
_entity_poly.pdbx_strand_id
1 'polypeptide(L)' 'MIAIVKNPNNPFYMYTGIVQRITDGKAGVIFEGGNWDKLVTFRLEELERREKGPPGKNPRSAIIEAFYETESQSSS' A
#
# COMPACT_ATOMS: atom_id res chain seq x y z
N MET A 1 4.74 -8.40 7.47
CA MET A 1 3.76 -8.75 6.42
C MET A 1 3.34 -7.47 5.72
N ILE A 2 3.19 -7.51 4.40
CA ILE A 2 2.91 -6.32 3.59
C ILE A 2 1.50 -6.44 3.03
N ALA A 3 0.74 -5.35 3.12
CA ALA A 3 -0.64 -5.29 2.67
C ALA A 3 -0.84 -4.08 1.77
N ILE A 4 -1.67 -4.27 0.74
CA ILE A 4 -2.20 -3.20 -0.11
C ILE A 4 -3.67 -2.98 0.23
N VAL A 5 -4.11 -1.72 0.25
CA VAL A 5 -5.52 -1.37 0.45
C VAL A 5 -6.24 -1.49 -0.89
N LYS A 6 -7.20 -2.41 -1.00
CA LYS A 6 -7.95 -2.66 -2.25
C LYS A 6 -9.33 -1.99 -2.30
N ASN A 7 -9.78 -1.37 -1.21
CA ASN A 7 -11.08 -0.68 -1.19
C ASN A 7 -10.99 0.67 -1.96
N PRO A 8 -11.68 0.84 -3.10
CA PRO A 8 -11.62 2.09 -3.89
C PRO A 8 -12.29 3.28 -3.21
N ASN A 9 -13.16 3.06 -2.23
CA ASN A 9 -13.80 4.14 -1.46
C ASN A 9 -12.90 4.65 -0.32
N ASN A 10 -11.72 4.05 -0.13
CA ASN A 10 -10.80 4.43 0.93
C ASN A 10 -9.73 5.39 0.37
N PRO A 11 -9.39 6.49 1.07
CA PRO A 11 -8.35 7.42 0.61
C PRO A 11 -6.96 6.78 0.46
N PHE A 12 -6.72 5.64 1.11
CA PHE A 12 -5.48 4.88 1.00
C PHE A 12 -5.52 3.83 -0.13
N TYR A 13 -6.49 3.88 -1.05
CA TYR A 13 -6.61 2.92 -2.15
C TYR A 13 -5.28 2.77 -2.93
N MET A 14 -4.85 1.52 -3.11
CA MET A 14 -3.57 1.12 -3.71
C MET A 14 -2.31 1.57 -2.97
N TYR A 15 -2.42 2.07 -1.74
CA TYR A 15 -1.25 2.26 -0.87
C TYR A 15 -0.82 0.94 -0.26
N THR A 16 0.49 0.76 -0.21
CA THR A 16 1.13 -0.41 0.42
C THR A 16 1.70 0.00 1.77
N GLY A 17 1.46 -0.81 2.79
CA GLY A 17 2.00 -0.59 4.14
C GLY A 17 2.36 -1.89 4.84
N ILE A 18 2.96 -1.75 6.02
CA ILE A 18 3.41 -2.90 6.83
C ILE A 18 2.35 -3.16 7.91
N VAL A 19 1.87 -4.40 7.98
CA VAL A 19 0.92 -4.80 9.03
C VAL A 19 1.68 -4.95 10.35
N GLN A 20 1.30 -4.16 11.35
CA GLN A 20 1.92 -4.15 12.67
C GLN A 20 1.18 -5.03 13.68
N ARG A 21 -0.16 -4.98 13.68
CA ARG A 21 -1.00 -5.74 14.62
C ARG A 21 -2.32 -6.15 14.00
N ILE A 22 -2.89 -7.26 14.47
CA ILE A 22 -4.21 -7.74 14.08
C ILE A 22 -5.01 -8.01 15.35
N THR A 23 -6.21 -7.44 15.44
CA THR A 23 -7.16 -7.69 16.54
C THR A 23 -8.58 -7.43 16.05
N ASP A 24 -9.55 -8.18 16.56
CA ASP A 24 -10.99 -7.96 16.29
C ASP A 24 -11.35 -7.83 14.79
N GLY A 25 -10.78 -8.71 13.95
CA GLY A 25 -11.02 -8.68 12.49
C GLY A 25 -10.45 -7.45 11.76
N LYS A 26 -9.60 -6.68 12.42
CA LYS A 26 -8.96 -5.47 11.88
C LYS A 26 -7.44 -5.60 11.94
N ALA A 27 -6.77 -4.91 11.02
CA ALA A 27 -5.33 -4.83 10.96
C ALA A 27 -4.87 -3.37 11.05
N GLY A 28 -3.92 -3.11 11.95
CA GLY A 28 -3.18 -1.86 12.00
C GLY A 28 -2.05 -1.90 10.97
N VAL A 29 -2.11 -1.03 9.97
CA VAL A 29 -1.14 -0.90 8.90
C VAL A 29 -0.38 0.41 9.08
N ILE A 30 0.95 0.34 9.14
CA ILE A 30 1.81 1.52 9.16
C ILE A 30 2.19 1.89 7.73
N PHE A 31 2.00 3.16 7.41
CA PHE A 31 2.49 3.77 6.18
C PHE A 31 3.67 4.67 6.53
N GLU A 32 4.79 4.43 5.86
CA GLU A 32 6.04 5.20 6.04
C GLU A 32 6.28 6.01 4.78
N GLY A 33 6.45 7.34 4.88
CA GLY A 33 6.77 8.21 3.75
C GLY A 33 7.63 9.39 4.18
N GLY A 34 8.90 9.40 3.76
CA GLY A 34 9.86 10.41 4.22
C GLY A 34 10.12 10.32 5.72
N ASN A 35 9.94 11.42 6.46
CA ASN A 35 10.09 11.48 7.92
C ASN A 35 8.77 11.26 8.69
N TRP A 36 7.72 10.80 8.01
CA TRP A 36 6.41 10.58 8.62
C TRP A 36 6.06 9.10 8.62
N ASP A 37 5.63 8.63 9.78
CA ASP A 37 4.95 7.35 9.98
C ASP A 37 3.49 7.59 10.39
N LYS A 38 2.57 6.84 9.78
CA LYS A 38 1.14 6.90 10.11
C LYS A 38 0.55 5.51 10.24
N LEU A 39 0.05 5.18 11.43
CA LEU A 39 -0.66 3.94 11.69
C LEU A 39 -2.17 4.13 11.44
N VAL A 40 -2.73 3.37 10.51
CA VAL A 40 -4.17 3.39 10.19
C VAL A 40 -4.71 1.97 10.33
N THR A 41 -5.93 1.85 10.86
CA THR A 41 -6.57 0.54 11.06
C THR A 41 -7.60 0.30 9.95
N PHE A 42 -7.52 -0.88 9.33
CA PHE A 42 -8.43 -1.31 8.26
C PHE A 42 -9.13 -2.61 8.65
N ARG A 43 -10.27 -2.90 8.04
CA ARG A 43 -10.85 -4.24 8.09
C ARG A 43 -9.99 -5.19 7.25
N LEU A 44 -9.89 -6.46 7.67
CA LEU A 44 -9.11 -7.45 6.93
C LEU A 44 -9.61 -7.64 5.48
N GLU A 45 -10.91 -7.50 5.24
CA GLU A 45 -11.51 -7.59 3.90
C GLU A 45 -11.07 -6.48 2.94
N GLU A 46 -10.62 -5.33 3.47
CA GLU A 46 -10.18 -4.17 2.68
C GLU A 46 -8.70 -4.28 2.30
N LEU A 47 -8.00 -5.28 2.84
CA LEU A 47 -6.58 -5.52 2.64
C LEU A 47 -6.35 -6.74 1.75
N GLU A 48 -5.27 -6.68 0.99
CA GLU A 48 -4.75 -7.80 0.23
C GLU A 48 -3.26 -7.99 0.55
N ARG A 49 -2.86 -9.25 0.76
CA ARG A 49 -1.48 -9.58 1.10
C ARG A 49 -0.61 -9.50 -0.16
N ARG A 50 0.52 -8.80 -0.07
CA ARG A 50 1.53 -8.74 -1.14
C ARG A 50 2.82 -9.43 -0.70
N GLU A 51 3.46 -10.15 -1.61
CA GLU A 51 4.77 -10.79 -1.37
C GLU A 51 5.94 -9.81 -1.55
N LYS A 52 5.81 -8.86 -2.48
CA LYS A 52 6.77 -7.76 -2.68
C LYS A 52 6.39 -6.57 -1.82
N GLY A 53 7.38 -6.01 -1.13
CA GLY A 53 7.24 -4.74 -0.45
C GLY A 53 7.11 -3.55 -1.38
N PRO A 54 6.79 -2.36 -0.86
CA PRO A 54 6.85 -1.15 -1.66
C PRO A 54 8.28 -1.08 -2.26
N PRO A 55 8.43 -0.90 -3.58
CA PRO A 55 9.73 -0.89 -4.22
C PRO A 55 10.51 0.33 -3.72
N GLY A 56 11.35 0.13 -2.71
CA GLY A 56 12.39 1.06 -2.26
C GLY A 56 11.92 2.46 -1.85
N LYS A 57 11.92 2.72 -0.53
CA LYS A 57 11.96 4.06 0.09
C LYS A 57 10.79 5.02 -0.13
N ASN A 58 9.75 4.64 -0.87
CA ASN A 58 8.56 5.48 -0.97
C ASN A 58 7.30 4.62 -1.09
N PRO A 59 6.25 4.86 -0.28
CA PRO A 59 4.95 4.22 -0.41
C PRO A 59 4.23 4.88 -1.59
N ARG A 60 4.83 4.84 -2.79
CA ARG A 60 4.15 5.32 -3.98
C ARG A 60 2.97 4.38 -4.21
N SER A 61 1.81 4.97 -4.42
CA SER A 61 0.59 4.26 -4.82
C SER A 61 0.91 3.38 -6.03
N ALA A 62 0.41 2.14 -6.04
CA ALA A 62 0.61 1.22 -7.18
C ALA A 62 0.08 1.79 -8.51
N ILE A 63 -0.81 2.80 -8.45
CA ILE A 63 -1.28 3.57 -9.61
C ILE A 63 -0.11 4.25 -10.32
N ILE A 64 0.82 4.85 -9.57
CA ILE A 64 1.99 5.55 -10.14
C ILE A 64 2.94 4.55 -10.80
N GLU A 65 3.09 3.34 -10.25
CA GLU A 65 3.89 2.26 -10.86
C GLU A 65 3.36 1.90 -12.26
N ALA A 66 2.04 1.72 -12.40
CA ALA A 66 1.42 1.42 -13.69
C ALA A 66 1.65 2.53 -14.73
N PHE A 67 1.62 3.80 -14.32
CA PHE A 67 1.93 4.93 -15.22
C PHE A 67 3.39 4.89 -15.69
N TYR A 68 4.36 4.65 -14.80
CA TYR A 68 5.78 4.59 -15.16
C TYR A 68 6.12 3.39 -16.07
N GLU A 69 5.54 2.22 -15.84
CA GLU A 69 5.74 1.06 -16.73
C GLU A 69 5.16 1.32 -18.12
N THR A 70 4.02 2.01 -18.21
CA THR A 70 3.37 2.36 -19.49
C THR A 70 4.22 3.37 -20.28
N GLU A 71 4.78 4.40 -19.64
CA GLU A 71 5.67 5.36 -20.32
C GLU A 71 6.95 4.71 -20.84
N SER A 72 7.54 3.81 -20.04
CA SER A 72 8.77 3.10 -20.39
C SER A 72 8.61 2.17 -21.60
N GLN A 73 7.42 1.59 -21.80
CA GLN A 73 7.10 0.74 -22.95
C GLN A 73 6.70 1.54 -24.19
N SER A 74 6.18 2.76 -24.04
CA SER A 74 5.80 3.62 -25.17
C SER A 74 6.96 4.35 -25.84
N SER A 75 8.13 4.37 -25.20
CA SER A 75 9.35 5.07 -25.68
C SER A 75 10.41 4.13 -26.27
N SER A 76 10.06 2.87 -26.55
CA SER A 76 10.93 1.87 -27.21
C SER A 76 10.41 1.50 -28.59
#